data_AF-R9IQ32-F1
#
_entry.id   AF-R9IQ32-F1
#
_cell.length_a   1.000
_cell.length_b   1.000
_cell.length_c   1.000
_cell.angle_alpha   90.00
_cell.angle_beta   90.00
_cell.angle_gamma   90.00
#
_symmetry.space_group_name_H-M   'P 1'
#
loop_
_entity.id
_entity.type
_entity.pdbx_description
1 polymer ?
#
loop_
_entity_poly.entity_id
_entity_poly.type
_entity_poly.pdbx_seq_one_letter_code
_entity_poly.pdbx_strand_id
1 'polypeptide(L)'
;MKFQSSLREVMLFIKYSKDKENLSRVLAVNEKRFREVERRAADVIEAITNSGIKYDDEDEVVNVCQAIQEMRKEERQIGELNKAKEAAGKLHEMGLDTEKIAQAVGYAVETVKGWLGLES
;
A
#
# COMPACT_ATOMS: atom_id res chain seq x y z
N MET A 1 14.28 -24.86 21.21
CA MET A 1 13.58 -23.97 20.25
C MET A 1 12.38 -24.71 19.68
N LYS A 2 11.16 -24.13 19.75
CA LYS A 2 10.02 -24.62 18.98
C LYS A 2 10.01 -23.81 17.68
N PHE A 3 10.54 -24.35 16.59
CA PHE A 3 10.29 -23.77 15.27
C PHE A 3 8.80 -23.96 14.98
N GLN A 4 7.98 -22.96 15.25
CA GLN A 4 6.64 -22.89 14.69
C GLN A 4 6.82 -22.56 13.21
N SER A 5 6.98 -23.60 12.37
CA SER A 5 7.14 -23.41 10.94
C SER A 5 5.99 -22.58 10.37
N SER A 6 6.32 -21.43 9.77
CA SER A 6 5.36 -20.57 9.06
C SER A 6 4.92 -21.13 7.71
N LEU A 7 5.25 -22.38 7.36
CA LEU A 7 4.90 -23.01 6.09
C LEU A 7 3.40 -23.01 5.83
N ARG A 8 2.58 -23.20 6.86
CA ARG A 8 1.12 -23.13 6.72
C ARG A 8 0.67 -21.73 6.30
N GLU A 9 1.25 -20.69 6.90
CA GLU A 9 0.93 -19.29 6.59
C GLU A 9 1.33 -18.97 5.16
N VAL A 10 2.52 -19.42 4.73
CA VAL A 10 2.98 -19.33 3.34
C VAL A 10 1.99 -19.98 2.38
N MET A 11 1.63 -21.24 2.62
CA MET A 11 0.72 -21.97 1.73
C MET A 11 -0.68 -21.36 1.67
N LEU A 12 -1.20 -20.90 2.82
CA LEU A 12 -2.48 -20.20 2.88
C LEU A 12 -2.42 -18.88 2.11
N PHE A 13 -1.35 -18.11 2.29
CA PHE A 13 -1.19 -16.85 1.59
C PHE A 13 -1.11 -17.05 0.08
N ILE A 14 -0.22 -17.94 -0.39
CA ILE A 14 -0.05 -18.25 -1.81
C ILE A 14 -1.38 -18.68 -2.42
N LYS A 15 -2.08 -19.61 -1.77
CA LYS A 15 -3.36 -20.15 -2.24
C LYS A 15 -4.39 -19.07 -2.51
N TYR A 16 -4.48 -18.07 -1.62
CA TYR A 16 -5.49 -17.01 -1.71
C TYR A 16 -4.94 -15.68 -2.22
N SER A 17 -3.67 -15.62 -2.64
CA SER A 17 -2.97 -14.37 -2.99
C SER A 17 -3.66 -13.54 -4.08
N LYS A 18 -4.41 -14.19 -4.98
CA LYS A 18 -5.18 -13.53 -6.05
C LYS A 18 -6.68 -13.38 -5.73
N ASP A 19 -7.12 -13.90 -4.59
CA ASP A 19 -8.50 -13.80 -4.10
C ASP A 19 -8.54 -12.88 -2.88
N LYS A 20 -8.79 -11.60 -3.12
CA LYS A 20 -8.74 -10.55 -2.09
C LYS A 20 -9.69 -10.82 -0.91
N GLU A 21 -10.87 -11.35 -1.19
CA GLU A 21 -11.89 -11.60 -0.16
C GLU A 21 -11.47 -12.76 0.74
N ASN A 22 -11.10 -13.89 0.14
CA ASN A 22 -10.66 -15.05 0.91
C ASN A 22 -9.32 -14.78 1.61
N LEU A 23 -8.40 -14.06 0.99
CA LEU A 23 -7.15 -13.66 1.63
C LEU A 23 -7.43 -12.79 2.87
N SER A 24 -8.30 -11.78 2.74
CA SER A 24 -8.65 -10.92 3.87
C SER A 24 -9.31 -11.72 5.01
N ARG A 25 -10.19 -12.66 4.68
CA ARG A 25 -10.80 -13.57 5.65
C ARG A 25 -9.75 -14.45 6.33
N VAL A 26 -8.85 -15.06 5.57
CA VAL A 26 -7.80 -15.95 6.09
C VAL A 26 -6.84 -15.22 7.01
N LEU A 27 -6.41 -14.01 6.63
CA LEU A 27 -5.57 -13.14 7.45
C LEU A 27 -6.26 -12.78 8.77
N ALA A 28 -7.55 -12.43 8.74
CA ALA A 28 -8.31 -12.10 9.95
C ALA A 28 -8.51 -13.32 10.87
N VAL A 29 -8.88 -14.48 10.33
CA VAL A 29 -9.10 -15.70 11.13
C VAL A 29 -7.81 -16.22 11.76
N ASN A 30 -6.66 -16.01 11.10
CA ASN A 30 -5.36 -16.51 11.54
C ASN A 30 -4.43 -15.37 12.01
N GLU A 31 -4.98 -14.25 12.45
CA GLU A 31 -4.25 -13.00 12.71
C GLU A 31 -3.01 -13.20 13.59
N LYS A 32 -3.12 -13.96 14.69
CA LYS A 32 -1.97 -14.23 15.58
C LYS A 32 -0.79 -14.88 14.84
N ARG A 33 -1.07 -15.80 13.92
CA ARG A 33 -0.02 -16.52 13.18
C ARG A 33 0.57 -15.69 12.04
N PHE A 34 -0.24 -14.83 11.42
CA PHE A 34 0.24 -13.89 10.40
C PHE A 34 0.93 -12.65 10.98
N ARG A 35 0.81 -12.39 12.29
CA ARG A 35 1.59 -11.36 13.00
C ARG A 35 3.02 -11.80 13.35
N GLU A 36 3.27 -13.10 13.40
CA GLU A 36 4.54 -13.68 13.86
C GLU A 36 5.14 -14.61 12.78
N VAL A 37 5.29 -14.12 11.55
CA VAL A 37 5.83 -14.91 10.43
C VAL A 37 7.35 -14.78 10.39
N GLU A 38 8.08 -15.89 10.34
CA GLU A 38 9.54 -15.85 10.16
C GLU A 38 9.88 -15.07 8.87
N ARG A 39 10.89 -14.20 8.89
CA ARG A 39 11.24 -13.39 7.70
C ARG A 39 11.41 -14.22 6.43
N ARG A 40 12.13 -15.35 6.52
CA ARG A 40 12.31 -16.25 5.35
C ARG A 40 10.99 -16.74 4.76
N ALA A 41 9.95 -16.88 5.57
CA ALA A 41 8.62 -17.23 5.09
C ALA A 41 7.90 -16.03 4.44
N ALA A 42 8.09 -14.82 4.96
CA ALA A 42 7.64 -13.60 4.29
C ALA A 42 8.34 -13.41 2.93
N ASP A 43 9.65 -13.69 2.84
CA ASP A 43 10.41 -13.63 1.59
C ASP A 43 9.84 -14.59 0.54
N VAL A 44 9.48 -15.80 0.95
CA VAL A 44 8.84 -16.79 0.07
C VAL A 44 7.46 -16.31 -0.39
N ILE A 45 6.67 -15.70 0.50
CA ILE A 45 5.38 -15.12 0.14
C ILE A 45 5.57 -14.04 -0.93
N GLU A 46 6.48 -13.10 -0.70
CA GLU A 46 6.73 -12.00 -1.63
C GLU A 46 7.26 -12.51 -2.97
N ALA A 47 8.28 -13.37 -2.96
CA ALA A 47 8.88 -13.90 -4.18
C ALA A 47 7.90 -14.71 -5.05
N ILE A 48 6.97 -15.45 -4.44
CA ILE A 48 6.01 -16.27 -5.20
C ILE A 48 4.82 -15.44 -5.66
N THR A 49 4.30 -14.55 -4.81
CA THR A 49 3.02 -13.89 -5.07
C THR A 49 3.18 -12.51 -5.69
N ASN A 50 4.38 -11.92 -5.58
CA ASN A 50 4.70 -10.53 -5.89
C ASN A 50 3.67 -9.59 -5.24
N SER A 51 3.48 -9.79 -3.93
CA SER A 51 2.42 -9.15 -3.16
C SER A 51 2.69 -7.68 -2.86
N GLY A 52 3.93 -7.20 -3.00
CA GLY A 52 4.34 -5.84 -2.66
C GLY A 52 4.43 -5.57 -1.17
N ILE A 53 4.53 -6.62 -0.35
CA ILE A 53 4.61 -6.48 1.12
C ILE A 53 5.98 -5.94 1.49
N LYS A 54 6.03 -4.90 2.32
CA LYS A 54 7.26 -4.25 2.79
C LYS A 54 7.50 -4.57 4.26
N TYR A 55 8.74 -4.85 4.62
CA TYR A 55 9.21 -5.10 5.99
C TYR A 55 10.73 -4.85 6.06
N ASP A 56 11.29 -4.74 7.26
CA ASP A 56 12.71 -4.42 7.44
C ASP A 56 13.59 -5.66 7.17
N ASP A 57 14.74 -5.42 6.56
CA ASP A 57 15.75 -6.45 6.34
C ASP A 57 16.52 -6.82 7.63
N GLU A 58 16.23 -6.18 8.76
CA GLU A 58 16.75 -6.56 10.08
C GLU A 58 15.72 -7.36 10.90
N ASP A 59 14.47 -7.47 10.43
CA ASP A 59 13.41 -8.18 11.15
C ASP A 59 13.64 -9.70 11.13
N GLU A 60 13.68 -10.34 12.30
CA GLU A 60 13.62 -11.81 12.40
C GLU A 60 12.18 -12.33 12.19
N VAL A 61 11.20 -11.52 12.59
CA VAL A 61 9.77 -11.84 12.58
C VAL A 61 9.01 -10.68 11.96
N VAL A 62 8.18 -10.99 10.97
CA VAL A 62 7.42 -10.03 10.17
C VAL A 62 5.94 -10.09 10.56
N ASN A 63 5.37 -8.92 10.84
CA ASN A 63 3.94 -8.74 10.98
C ASN A 63 3.30 -8.52 9.59
N VAL A 64 2.97 -9.62 8.91
CA VAL A 64 2.40 -9.61 7.56
C VAL A 64 1.05 -8.86 7.52
N CYS A 65 0.25 -8.95 8.57
CA CYS A 65 -1.02 -8.23 8.65
C CYS A 65 -0.82 -6.71 8.61
N GLN A 66 0.13 -6.19 9.38
CA GLN A 66 0.45 -4.77 9.41
C GLN A 66 1.02 -4.29 8.08
N ALA A 67 1.98 -5.02 7.51
CA ALA A 67 2.58 -4.66 6.23
C ALA A 67 1.54 -4.54 5.09
N ILE A 68 0.53 -5.42 5.07
CA ILE A 68 -0.59 -5.33 4.12
C ILE A 68 -1.49 -4.13 4.40
N GLN A 69 -1.74 -3.79 5.67
CA GLN A 69 -2.53 -2.62 6.02
C GLN A 69 -1.83 -1.32 5.60
N GLU A 70 -0.52 -1.24 5.81
CA GLU A 70 0.31 -0.11 5.39
C GLU A 70 0.32 0.02 3.87
N MET A 71 0.55 -1.06 3.14
CA MET A 71 0.46 -1.06 1.66
C MET A 71 -0.91 -0.55 1.17
N ARG A 72 -2.02 -1.02 1.76
CA ARG A 72 -3.38 -0.55 1.41
C ARG A 72 -3.61 0.92 1.76
N LYS A 73 -2.92 1.45 2.76
CA LYS A 73 -2.99 2.87 3.13
C LYS A 73 -2.21 3.71 2.12
N GLU A 74 -1.01 3.28 1.76
CA GLU A 74 -0.19 3.91 0.71
C GLU A 74 -0.96 3.98 -0.62
N GLU A 75 -1.56 2.87 -1.07
CA GLU A 75 -2.35 2.84 -2.31
C GLU A 75 -3.54 3.80 -2.29
N ARG A 76 -4.22 3.95 -1.13
CA ARG A 76 -5.30 4.94 -0.99
C ARG A 76 -4.78 6.37 -1.12
N GLN A 77 -3.68 6.69 -0.45
CA GLN A 77 -3.08 8.02 -0.50
C GLN A 77 -2.62 8.37 -1.92
N ILE A 78 -2.00 7.41 -2.62
CA ILE A 78 -1.63 7.56 -4.04
C ILE A 78 -2.88 7.81 -4.89
N GLY A 79 -3.97 7.07 -4.64
CA GLY A 79 -5.24 7.26 -5.34
C GLY A 79 -5.86 8.65 -5.11
N GLU A 80 -5.84 9.14 -3.87
CA GLU A 80 -6.32 10.48 -3.51
C GLU A 80 -5.46 11.58 -4.16
N LEU A 81 -4.14 11.43 -4.13
CA LEU A 81 -3.20 12.33 -4.78
C LEU A 81 -3.42 12.38 -6.30
N ASN A 82 -3.55 11.22 -6.94
CA ASN A 82 -3.80 11.14 -8.39
C ASN A 82 -5.12 11.82 -8.78
N LYS A 83 -6.18 11.62 -7.99
CA LYS A 83 -7.46 12.32 -8.20
C LYS A 83 -7.33 13.83 -8.06
N ALA A 84 -6.61 14.31 -7.04
CA ALA A 84 -6.36 15.73 -6.84
C ALA A 84 -5.56 16.33 -8.00
N LYS A 85 -4.53 15.61 -8.48
CA LYS A 85 -3.72 16.00 -9.63
C LYS A 85 -4.53 16.05 -10.93
N GLU A 86 -5.36 15.05 -11.19
CA GLU A 86 -6.25 15.02 -12.36
C GLU A 86 -7.26 16.17 -12.33
N ALA A 87 -7.86 16.43 -11.16
CA ALA A 87 -8.78 17.55 -10.97
C ALA A 87 -8.07 18.90 -11.21
N ALA A 88 -6.85 19.07 -10.68
CA ALA A 88 -6.06 20.27 -10.90
C ALA A 88 -5.79 20.51 -12.40
N GLY A 89 -5.40 19.46 -13.13
CA GLY A 89 -5.20 19.53 -14.59
C GLY A 89 -6.46 20.00 -15.33
N LYS A 90 -7.61 19.38 -15.05
CA LYS A 90 -8.88 19.77 -15.69
C LYS A 90 -9.30 21.19 -15.38
N LEU A 91 -9.15 21.64 -14.13
CA LEU A 91 -9.48 23.00 -13.74
C LEU A 91 -8.54 24.02 -14.40
N HIS A 92 -7.26 23.66 -14.58
CA HIS A 92 -6.32 24.49 -15.30
C HIS A 92 -6.67 24.62 -16.79
N GLU A 93 -7.04 23.51 -17.44
CA GLU A 93 -7.55 23.50 -18.83
C GLU A 93 -8.81 24.37 -19.00
N MET A 94 -9.63 24.48 -17.96
CA MET A 94 -10.80 25.36 -17.91
C MET A 94 -10.44 26.85 -17.66
N GLY A 95 -9.16 27.17 -17.49
CA GLY A 95 -8.68 28.54 -17.31
C GLY A 95 -8.78 29.09 -15.88
N LEU A 96 -8.91 28.23 -14.87
CA LEU A 96 -8.88 28.68 -13.48
C LEU A 96 -7.46 29.07 -13.06
N ASP A 97 -7.36 30.07 -12.19
CA ASP A 97 -6.11 30.47 -11.56
C ASP A 97 -5.60 29.41 -10.56
N THR A 98 -4.28 29.33 -10.42
CA THR A 98 -3.64 28.31 -9.61
C THR A 98 -3.99 28.42 -8.13
N GLU A 99 -4.25 29.62 -7.60
CA GLU A 99 -4.69 29.78 -6.21
C GLU A 99 -6.07 29.16 -5.96
N LYS A 100 -7.05 29.40 -6.85
CA LYS A 100 -8.38 28.76 -6.77
C LYS A 100 -8.30 27.26 -6.96
N ILE A 101 -7.44 26.77 -7.86
CA ILE A 101 -7.24 25.33 -8.05
C ILE A 101 -6.69 24.71 -6.76
N ALA A 102 -5.66 25.31 -6.17
CA ALA A 102 -5.06 24.85 -4.91
C ALA A 102 -6.09 24.78 -3.77
N GLN A 103 -6.93 25.81 -3.65
CA GLN A 103 -8.05 25.81 -2.70
C GLN A 103 -9.05 24.68 -2.99
N ALA A 104 -9.41 24.45 -4.25
CA ALA A 104 -10.40 23.46 -4.65
C ALA A 104 -9.93 22.02 -4.42
N VAL A 105 -8.66 21.73 -4.69
CA VAL A 105 -8.08 20.38 -4.52
C VAL A 105 -7.53 20.14 -3.11
N GLY A 106 -7.39 21.20 -2.30
CA GLY A 106 -6.96 21.10 -0.90
C GLY A 106 -5.45 20.92 -0.71
N TYR A 107 -4.64 21.46 -1.62
CA TYR A 107 -3.17 21.37 -1.55
C TYR A 107 -2.53 22.76 -1.59
N ALA A 108 -1.25 22.85 -1.22
CA ALA A 108 -0.51 24.10 -1.32
C ALA A 108 -0.36 24.54 -2.78
N VAL A 109 -0.36 25.86 -3.01
CA VAL A 109 -0.22 26.46 -4.35
C VAL A 109 1.04 25.95 -5.04
N GLU A 110 2.17 25.88 -4.33
CA GLU A 110 3.44 25.38 -4.87
C GLU A 110 3.35 23.91 -5.31
N THR A 111 2.65 23.07 -4.54
CA THR A 111 2.42 21.66 -4.92
C THR A 111 1.62 21.57 -6.22
N VAL A 112 0.58 22.41 -6.37
CA VAL A 112 -0.23 22.44 -7.60
C VAL A 112 0.55 23.00 -8.78
N LYS A 113 1.39 24.02 -8.59
CA LYS A 113 2.30 24.51 -9.64
C LYS A 113 3.22 23.40 -10.15
N GLY A 114 3.79 22.60 -9.24
CA GLY A 114 4.59 21.43 -9.59
C GLY A 114 3.82 20.38 -10.40
N TRP A 115 2.55 20.15 -10.08
CA TRP A 115 1.72 19.24 -10.87
C TRP A 115 1.41 19.75 -12.27
N LEU A 116 1.23 21.05 -12.42
CA LEU A 116 0.89 21.72 -13.68
C LEU A 116 2.12 22.09 -14.52
N GLY A 117 3.34 21.87 -14.01
CA GLY A 117 4.58 22.26 -14.70
C GLY A 117 4.78 23.78 -14.78
N LEU A 118 4.24 24.51 -13.81
CA LEU A 118 4.32 25.98 -13.71
C LEU A 118 5.44 26.46 -12.76
N GLU A 119 6.34 25.55 -12.36
CA GLU A 119 7.53 25.89 -11.56
C GLU A 119 8.46 26.78 -12.40
N SER A 120 8.83 27.95 -11.85
CA SER A 120 9.82 28.87 -12.42
C SER A 120 11.21 28.59 -11.89
#